data_AF-A0AB37I1G2-F1
#
_entry.id   AF-A0AB37I1G2-F1
#
_cell.length_a   1.000
_cell.length_b   1.000
_cell.length_c   1.000
_cell.angle_alpha   90.00
_cell.angle_beta   90.00
_cell.angle_gamma   90.00
#
_symmetry.space_group_name_H-M   'P 1'
#
loop_
_entity.id
_entity.type
_entity.pdbx_description
1 polymer ?
#
loop_
_entity_poly.entity_id
_entity_poly.type
_entity_poly.pdbx_seq_one_letter_code
_entity_poly.pdbx_strand_id
1 'polypeptide(L)'
;MKRISRRGVFAAVGLGAFGAVILSGCGSFGETSAGVSSGKAGKVTDGYLDPDSLHSVEITVDQSAYQEMITAYTSNQTKNWIEATVTVDGVAHEKAGLKLKGNSSLQGISADSEPQKLPWLVRFDKFVDGANHDGMTRMVIRASSSTSALNEAVALDLLAKTGLASEKAAHISLSVNGSDPVLRLTCQDLDESWVEQNFDVAGLLYKAESTGDYTYRGTDESAYKDVFDQETGKANLTPLIEFLQFINESSDADFQSGLAQRVDVDKMVTYLAFEDVIDNFDDITGPGNNSFLWWAEQANQMTVVAWDHNCAFGLKPGAGQQGQGGGQPPGGGGQGQPPGGGQQPGGGQPPGDGGAPSNGQAPTGQPPGGAGGQQPGGGGSQTKANALVDRFNSLMDGETKVSAERDRLKQELYTSGVAQTILDARAKVLTDQAGSLIEQSAVEADKQTIAAYFTK
;
A
#
# COMPACT_ATOMS: atom_id res chain seq x y z
N MET A 1 4.10 -19.36 -62.72
CA MET A 1 4.07 -18.79 -61.35
C MET A 1 2.71 -18.14 -61.12
N LYS A 2 2.06 -18.46 -59.99
CA LYS A 2 0.98 -17.75 -59.25
C LYS A 2 -0.12 -17.05 -60.08
N ARG A 3 -1.28 -17.71 -60.26
CA ARG A 3 -2.53 -17.67 -59.44
C ARG A 3 -3.43 -16.45 -59.70
N ILE A 4 -4.52 -16.71 -60.41
CA ILE A 4 -5.75 -15.91 -60.55
C ILE A 4 -6.82 -16.54 -59.65
N SER A 5 -7.62 -15.75 -58.92
CA SER A 5 -8.97 -16.09 -58.43
C SER A 5 -9.64 -14.80 -57.90
N ARG A 6 -10.58 -14.18 -58.63
CA ARG A 6 -12.05 -14.39 -58.71
C ARG A 6 -12.85 -13.96 -57.47
N ARG A 7 -13.66 -12.91 -57.68
CA ARG A 7 -14.87 -12.51 -56.93
C ARG A 7 -16.02 -13.50 -57.19
N GLY A 8 -16.93 -13.63 -56.24
CA GLY A 8 -18.24 -14.25 -56.42
C GLY A 8 -19.18 -13.92 -55.27
N VAL A 9 -20.18 -13.08 -55.55
CA VAL A 9 -21.36 -12.76 -54.73
C VAL A 9 -22.47 -13.74 -55.11
N PHE A 10 -23.22 -14.29 -54.15
CA PHE A 10 -24.57 -14.82 -54.40
C PHE A 10 -25.49 -14.58 -53.20
N ALA A 11 -26.73 -14.25 -53.51
CA ALA A 11 -27.83 -13.98 -52.61
C ALA A 11 -28.89 -15.10 -52.66
N ALA A 12 -29.78 -15.05 -51.67
CA ALA A 12 -31.21 -15.41 -51.70
C ALA A 12 -31.68 -16.77 -51.13
N VAL A 13 -32.48 -16.62 -50.04
CA VAL A 13 -33.84 -17.13 -49.77
C VAL A 13 -34.09 -18.63 -49.60
N GLY A 14 -34.70 -18.98 -48.45
CA GLY A 14 -35.51 -20.18 -48.26
C GLY A 14 -36.28 -20.16 -46.93
N LEU A 15 -37.59 -19.88 -46.99
CA LEU A 15 -38.57 -20.12 -45.91
C LEU A 15 -38.86 -21.62 -45.75
N GLY A 16 -39.06 -22.08 -44.51
CA GLY A 16 -39.64 -23.38 -44.21
C GLY A 16 -40.11 -23.45 -42.75
N ALA A 17 -41.41 -23.66 -42.56
CA ALA A 17 -42.10 -23.70 -41.27
C ALA A 17 -42.36 -25.15 -40.79
N PHE A 18 -42.75 -25.25 -39.51
CA PHE A 18 -43.36 -26.36 -38.75
C PHE A 18 -42.48 -27.40 -38.06
N GLY A 19 -42.73 -27.57 -36.77
CA GLY A 19 -42.38 -28.77 -36.00
C GLY A 19 -42.18 -28.54 -34.51
N ALA A 20 -43.25 -28.24 -33.75
CA ALA A 20 -43.21 -28.33 -32.29
C ALA A 20 -43.32 -29.81 -31.87
N VAL A 21 -42.31 -30.31 -31.15
CA VAL A 21 -42.38 -31.57 -30.41
C VAL A 21 -42.09 -31.25 -28.95
N ILE A 22 -43.11 -31.42 -28.11
CA ILE A 22 -42.99 -31.42 -26.66
C ILE A 22 -42.64 -32.86 -26.26
N LEU A 23 -41.49 -33.05 -25.62
CA LEU A 23 -41.15 -34.27 -24.88
C LEU A 23 -40.59 -33.85 -23.51
N SER A 24 -41.40 -34.08 -22.49
CA SER A 24 -40.98 -34.08 -21.09
C SER A 24 -40.09 -35.30 -20.83
N GLY A 25 -39.00 -35.14 -20.07
CA GLY A 25 -38.20 -36.27 -19.60
C GLY A 25 -36.93 -35.89 -18.83
N CYS A 26 -36.97 -36.16 -17.53
CA CYS A 26 -35.97 -36.09 -16.47
C CYS A 26 -34.45 -36.12 -16.79
N GLY A 27 -33.72 -35.26 -16.07
CA GLY A 27 -32.56 -35.65 -15.24
C GLY A 27 -31.24 -35.95 -15.94
N SER A 28 -30.31 -34.98 -15.90
CA SER A 28 -28.86 -35.26 -15.87
C SER A 28 -28.13 -34.10 -15.23
N PHE A 29 -27.22 -34.43 -14.31
CA PHE A 29 -26.30 -33.51 -13.65
C PHE A 29 -25.37 -32.91 -14.71
N GLY A 30 -25.45 -31.61 -14.91
CA GLY A 30 -24.50 -30.86 -15.75
C GLY A 30 -23.44 -30.22 -14.87
N GLU A 31 -22.20 -30.71 -14.99
CA GLU A 31 -21.00 -29.99 -14.58
C GLU A 31 -21.04 -28.57 -15.13
N THR A 32 -21.02 -27.58 -14.24
CA THR A 32 -20.75 -26.19 -14.60
C THR A 32 -19.26 -26.07 -14.90
N SER A 33 -18.89 -26.28 -16.16
CA SER A 33 -17.62 -25.78 -16.69
C SER A 33 -17.70 -24.24 -16.67
N ALA A 34 -17.03 -23.62 -15.71
CA ALA A 34 -16.78 -22.19 -15.72
C ALA A 34 -15.87 -21.88 -16.92
N GLY A 35 -16.45 -21.31 -17.97
CA GLY A 35 -15.69 -20.84 -19.13
C GLY A 35 -14.84 -19.64 -18.73
N VAL A 36 -13.53 -19.76 -18.89
CA VAL A 36 -12.60 -18.63 -18.83
C VAL A 36 -12.92 -17.70 -20.00
N SER A 37 -13.52 -16.55 -19.68
CA SER A 37 -13.77 -15.49 -20.66
C SER A 37 -12.48 -14.73 -20.93
N SER A 38 -11.80 -15.04 -22.04
CA SER A 38 -10.77 -14.16 -22.62
C SER A 38 -11.45 -12.97 -23.31
N GLY A 39 -11.92 -12.00 -22.52
CA GLY A 39 -12.42 -10.73 -23.01
C GLY A 39 -11.32 -9.68 -23.00
N LYS A 40 -11.32 -8.77 -24.00
CA LYS A 40 -10.69 -7.44 -23.81
C LYS A 40 -11.22 -6.86 -22.50
N ALA A 41 -10.35 -6.25 -21.68
CA ALA A 41 -10.73 -5.62 -20.42
C ALA A 41 -12.02 -4.82 -20.63
N GLY A 42 -13.11 -5.33 -20.04
CA GLY A 42 -14.37 -4.59 -19.97
C GLY A 42 -14.18 -3.36 -19.09
N LYS A 43 -15.22 -2.53 -19.01
CA LYS A 43 -15.25 -1.46 -18.00
C LYS A 43 -14.99 -2.10 -16.62
N VAL A 44 -13.94 -1.65 -15.92
CA VAL A 44 -13.60 -2.15 -14.58
C VAL A 44 -14.81 -1.97 -13.67
N THR A 45 -15.31 -3.08 -13.13
CA THR A 45 -16.28 -3.10 -12.03
C THR A 45 -15.51 -3.13 -10.72
N ASP A 46 -16.14 -2.74 -9.61
CA ASP A 46 -15.45 -2.78 -8.31
C ASP A 46 -15.03 -4.22 -7.94
N GLY A 47 -15.77 -5.26 -8.36
CA GLY A 47 -15.32 -6.67 -8.24
C GLY A 47 -14.94 -7.03 -6.81
N TYR A 48 -13.75 -7.61 -6.60
CA TYR A 48 -13.21 -7.88 -5.25
C TYR A 48 -12.82 -6.62 -4.45
N LEU A 49 -12.96 -5.43 -5.02
CA LEU A 49 -12.75 -4.12 -4.38
C LEU A 49 -14.09 -3.47 -4.00
N ASP A 50 -15.23 -4.17 -4.11
CA ASP A 50 -16.52 -3.66 -3.63
C ASP A 50 -16.47 -3.45 -2.11
N PRO A 51 -16.58 -2.21 -1.63
CA PRO A 51 -16.40 -1.90 -0.22
C PRO A 51 -17.53 -2.42 0.68
N ASP A 52 -18.68 -2.78 0.11
CA ASP A 52 -19.88 -3.19 0.83
C ASP A 52 -19.96 -4.72 1.07
N SER A 53 -18.96 -5.47 0.58
CA SER A 53 -18.93 -6.94 0.58
C SER A 53 -17.68 -7.49 1.26
N LEU A 54 -17.84 -8.59 2.01
CA LEU A 54 -16.71 -9.44 2.41
C LEU A 54 -16.44 -10.44 1.28
N HIS A 55 -15.28 -10.32 0.63
CA HIS A 55 -14.90 -11.22 -0.46
C HIS A 55 -14.17 -12.47 0.04
N SER A 56 -14.23 -13.55 -0.72
CA SER A 56 -13.52 -14.80 -0.44
C SER A 56 -12.32 -14.93 -1.37
N VAL A 57 -11.14 -15.19 -0.80
CA VAL A 57 -9.91 -15.43 -1.55
C VAL A 57 -9.24 -16.70 -1.02
N GLU A 58 -9.07 -17.68 -1.90
CA GLU A 58 -8.36 -18.92 -1.61
C GLU A 58 -7.14 -19.03 -2.53
N ILE A 59 -5.97 -19.26 -1.95
CA ILE A 59 -4.71 -19.39 -2.68
C ILE A 59 -4.14 -20.78 -2.44
N THR A 60 -3.86 -21.51 -3.50
CA THR A 60 -3.13 -22.78 -3.44
C THR A 60 -1.83 -22.65 -4.22
N VAL A 61 -0.73 -23.01 -3.58
CA VAL A 61 0.63 -22.99 -4.14
C VAL A 61 1.33 -24.31 -3.90
N ASP A 62 2.22 -24.68 -4.81
CA ASP A 62 3.13 -25.79 -4.58
C ASP A 62 4.03 -25.50 -3.37
N GLN A 63 4.08 -26.44 -2.43
CA GLN A 63 4.78 -26.25 -1.16
C GLN A 63 6.29 -26.08 -1.34
N SER A 64 6.89 -26.75 -2.34
CA SER A 64 8.32 -26.62 -2.61
C SER A 64 8.65 -25.26 -3.22
N ALA A 65 7.83 -24.79 -4.18
CA ALA A 65 7.97 -23.46 -4.75
C ALA A 65 7.81 -22.35 -3.69
N TYR A 66 6.84 -22.50 -2.78
CA TYR A 66 6.66 -21.58 -1.66
C TYR A 66 7.90 -21.54 -0.75
N GLN A 67 8.43 -22.71 -0.35
CA GLN A 67 9.63 -22.79 0.49
C GLN A 67 10.85 -22.16 -0.18
N GLU A 68 11.03 -22.37 -1.48
CA GLU A 68 12.10 -21.73 -2.26
C GLU A 68 11.93 -20.21 -2.29
N MET A 69 10.71 -19.70 -2.48
CA MET A 69 10.43 -18.26 -2.44
C MET A 69 10.76 -17.65 -1.07
N ILE A 70 10.30 -18.28 0.03
CA ILE A 70 10.58 -17.79 1.39
C ILE A 70 12.08 -17.88 1.71
N THR A 71 12.77 -18.93 1.27
CA THR A 71 14.22 -19.08 1.45
C THR A 71 14.97 -17.99 0.72
N ALA A 72 14.59 -17.69 -0.54
CA ALA A 72 15.20 -16.61 -1.31
C ALA A 72 15.04 -15.27 -0.58
N TYR A 73 13.82 -14.94 -0.15
CA TYR A 73 13.57 -13.69 0.56
C TYR A 73 14.35 -13.60 1.88
N THR A 74 14.33 -14.65 2.72
CA THR A 74 15.00 -14.64 4.02
C THR A 74 16.53 -14.63 3.89
N SER A 75 17.07 -15.12 2.77
CA SER A 75 18.52 -15.17 2.52
C SER A 75 19.10 -13.89 1.92
N ASN A 76 18.39 -13.26 0.97
CA ASN A 76 18.93 -12.12 0.22
C ASN A 76 17.85 -11.10 -0.20
N GLN A 77 16.67 -11.13 0.41
CA GLN A 77 15.54 -10.22 0.16
C GLN A 77 14.95 -10.30 -1.25
N THR A 78 15.31 -11.33 -2.04
CA THR A 78 14.73 -11.53 -3.38
C THR A 78 13.28 -11.98 -3.26
N LYS A 79 12.37 -11.26 -3.94
CA LYS A 79 10.94 -11.57 -3.99
C LYS A 79 10.62 -12.27 -5.32
N ASN A 80 10.65 -13.61 -5.30
CA ASN A 80 10.37 -14.42 -6.50
C ASN A 80 8.88 -14.56 -6.77
N TRP A 81 8.51 -14.62 -8.06
CA TRP A 81 7.17 -15.03 -8.47
C TRP A 81 7.06 -16.55 -8.49
N ILE A 82 5.96 -17.09 -7.98
CA ILE A 82 5.59 -18.51 -8.15
C ILE A 82 4.21 -18.62 -8.79
N GLU A 83 3.92 -19.77 -9.41
CA GLU A 83 2.60 -20.12 -9.90
C GLU A 83 1.67 -20.46 -8.73
N ALA A 84 0.43 -19.99 -8.81
CA ALA A 84 -0.61 -20.22 -7.82
C ALA A 84 -1.96 -20.42 -8.50
N THR A 85 -2.80 -21.29 -7.91
CA THR A 85 -4.24 -21.24 -8.16
C THR A 85 -4.86 -20.25 -7.19
N VAL A 86 -5.51 -19.22 -7.72
CA VAL A 86 -6.20 -18.19 -6.92
C VAL A 86 -7.69 -18.22 -7.24
N THR A 87 -8.51 -18.49 -6.24
CA THR A 87 -9.97 -18.46 -6.36
C THR A 87 -10.50 -17.21 -5.67
N VAL A 88 -11.17 -16.34 -6.41
CA VAL A 88 -11.80 -15.11 -5.89
C VAL A 88 -13.29 -15.24 -6.10
N ASP A 89 -14.07 -15.22 -5.02
CA ASP A 89 -15.54 -15.35 -5.05
C ASP A 89 -16.03 -16.54 -5.87
N GLY A 90 -15.33 -17.67 -5.71
CA GLY A 90 -15.61 -18.92 -6.42
C GLY A 90 -15.09 -18.99 -7.86
N VAL A 91 -14.47 -17.93 -8.39
CA VAL A 91 -13.85 -17.90 -9.73
C VAL A 91 -12.37 -18.25 -9.63
N ALA A 92 -12.00 -19.43 -10.13
CA ALA A 92 -10.64 -19.96 -10.06
C ALA A 92 -9.74 -19.49 -11.22
N HIS A 93 -8.50 -19.13 -10.88
CA HIS A 93 -7.41 -18.78 -11.79
C HIS A 93 -6.22 -19.71 -11.55
N GLU A 94 -6.11 -20.80 -12.31
CA GLU A 94 -5.15 -21.90 -12.03
C GLU A 94 -3.67 -21.51 -12.14
N LYS A 95 -3.36 -20.48 -12.93
CA LYS A 95 -1.98 -20.07 -13.28
C LYS A 95 -1.74 -18.58 -13.02
N ALA A 96 -2.26 -18.08 -11.91
CA ALA A 96 -1.91 -16.75 -11.45
C ALA A 96 -0.48 -16.73 -10.91
N GLY A 97 0.11 -15.54 -10.83
CA GLY A 97 1.37 -15.31 -10.14
C GLY A 97 1.16 -14.86 -8.71
N LEU A 98 1.97 -15.38 -7.79
CA LEU A 98 2.04 -14.94 -6.40
C LEU A 98 3.47 -14.51 -6.05
N LYS A 99 3.61 -13.38 -5.36
CA LYS A 99 4.89 -12.85 -4.86
C LYS A 99 4.68 -12.11 -3.53
N LEU A 100 5.66 -12.14 -2.63
CA LEU A 100 5.67 -11.29 -1.43
C LEU A 100 5.61 -9.79 -1.81
N LYS A 101 4.84 -8.99 -1.07
CA LYS A 101 4.72 -7.53 -1.25
C LYS A 101 5.12 -6.75 0.01
N GLY A 102 5.59 -5.53 -0.16
CA GLY A 102 5.97 -4.63 0.94
C GLY A 102 7.43 -4.76 1.36
N ASN A 103 7.89 -3.84 2.21
CA ASN A 103 9.23 -3.81 2.77
C ASN A 103 9.17 -4.01 4.28
N SER A 104 8.73 -3.00 5.04
CA SER A 104 8.56 -3.05 6.51
C SER A 104 7.67 -4.23 6.95
N SER A 105 6.58 -4.50 6.23
CA SER A 105 5.66 -5.61 6.50
C SER A 105 6.27 -7.01 6.35
N LEU A 106 7.44 -7.11 5.72
CA LEU A 106 8.19 -8.36 5.58
C LEU A 106 9.39 -8.45 6.54
N GLN A 107 9.58 -7.46 7.43
CA GLN A 107 10.63 -7.54 8.44
C GLN A 107 10.28 -8.63 9.46
N GLY A 108 11.22 -9.54 9.73
CA GLY A 108 11.05 -10.60 10.72
C GLY A 108 10.26 -11.82 10.24
N ILE A 109 9.88 -11.90 8.95
CA ILE A 109 9.28 -13.13 8.42
C ILE A 109 10.30 -14.27 8.39
N SER A 110 9.82 -15.49 8.57
CA SER A 110 10.61 -16.70 8.64
C SER A 110 9.92 -17.84 7.88
N ALA A 111 10.58 -18.99 7.77
CA ALA A 111 9.99 -20.20 7.19
C ALA A 111 8.73 -20.68 7.93
N ASP A 112 8.57 -20.31 9.21
CA ASP A 112 7.43 -20.69 10.05
C ASP A 112 6.30 -19.66 10.01
N SER A 113 6.46 -18.57 9.25
CA SER A 113 5.41 -17.57 9.10
C SER A 113 4.21 -18.17 8.37
N GLU A 114 3.03 -18.03 8.97
CA GLU A 114 1.77 -18.51 8.41
C GLU A 114 1.47 -17.78 7.08
N PRO A 115 1.35 -18.49 5.93
CA PRO A 115 1.25 -17.86 4.62
C PRO A 115 0.06 -16.89 4.48
N GLN A 116 -1.07 -17.19 5.12
CA GLN A 116 -2.27 -16.35 5.12
C GLN A 116 -2.09 -15.04 5.92
N LYS A 117 -1.02 -14.91 6.70
CA LYS A 117 -0.67 -13.66 7.39
C LYS A 117 0.33 -12.80 6.63
N LEU A 118 0.96 -13.33 5.58
CA LEU A 118 1.95 -12.59 4.79
C LEU A 118 1.28 -11.64 3.78
N PRO A 119 1.91 -10.49 3.47
CA PRO A 119 1.46 -9.60 2.40
C PRO A 119 1.78 -10.18 1.02
N TRP A 120 0.79 -10.15 0.12
CA TRP A 120 0.89 -10.75 -1.20
C TRP A 120 0.59 -9.76 -2.31
N LEU A 121 1.28 -9.94 -3.43
CA LEU A 121 0.86 -9.44 -4.74
C LEU A 121 0.46 -10.65 -5.59
N VAL A 122 -0.81 -10.67 -5.97
CA VAL A 122 -1.35 -11.60 -6.97
C VAL A 122 -1.34 -10.89 -8.32
N ARG A 123 -0.92 -11.60 -9.38
CA ARG A 123 -0.99 -11.14 -10.75
C ARG A 123 -1.64 -12.21 -11.63
N PHE A 124 -2.88 -12.00 -12.03
CA PHE A 124 -3.69 -12.98 -12.78
C PHE A 124 -3.10 -13.28 -14.16
N ASP A 125 -2.54 -12.27 -14.83
CA ASP A 125 -1.93 -12.38 -16.16
C ASP A 125 -0.44 -12.81 -16.12
N LYS A 126 0.10 -13.22 -14.96
CA LYS A 126 1.54 -13.46 -14.82
C LYS A 126 2.05 -14.60 -15.70
N PHE A 127 1.29 -15.69 -15.79
CA PHE A 127 1.63 -16.89 -16.56
C PHE A 127 0.61 -17.22 -17.65
N VAL A 128 -0.47 -16.43 -17.75
CA VAL A 128 -1.50 -16.55 -18.79
C VAL A 128 -1.81 -15.15 -19.32
N ASP A 129 -1.30 -14.84 -20.51
CA ASP A 129 -1.47 -13.52 -21.12
C ASP A 129 -2.96 -13.12 -21.21
N GLY A 130 -3.27 -11.93 -20.70
CA GLY A 130 -4.63 -11.35 -20.73
C GLY A 130 -5.60 -11.90 -19.68
N ALA A 131 -5.19 -12.83 -18.83
CA ALA A 131 -6.03 -13.26 -17.71
C ALA A 131 -6.28 -12.11 -16.72
N ASN A 132 -7.52 -11.97 -16.29
CA ASN A 132 -7.96 -10.92 -15.38
C ASN A 132 -9.16 -11.42 -14.57
N HIS A 133 -9.40 -10.79 -13.44
CA HIS A 133 -10.62 -10.96 -12.66
C HIS A 133 -11.39 -9.63 -12.72
N ASP A 134 -12.57 -9.64 -13.34
CA ASP A 134 -13.42 -8.44 -13.49
C ASP A 134 -12.71 -7.22 -14.11
N GLY A 135 -11.81 -7.47 -15.06
CA GLY A 135 -11.00 -6.44 -15.72
C GLY A 135 -9.73 -6.06 -14.98
N MET A 136 -9.53 -6.55 -13.75
CA MET A 136 -8.34 -6.28 -12.93
C MET A 136 -7.28 -7.38 -13.12
N THR A 137 -6.03 -6.98 -13.30
CA THR A 137 -4.91 -7.92 -13.52
C THR A 137 -4.12 -8.22 -12.24
N ARG A 138 -4.28 -7.41 -11.19
CA ARG A 138 -3.48 -7.50 -9.96
C ARG A 138 -4.30 -7.23 -8.71
N MET A 139 -4.07 -8.02 -7.68
CA MET A 139 -4.65 -7.87 -6.36
C MET A 139 -3.53 -7.73 -5.31
N VAL A 140 -3.56 -6.67 -4.51
CA VAL A 140 -2.66 -6.50 -3.36
C VAL A 140 -3.39 -6.97 -2.12
N ILE A 141 -2.78 -7.87 -1.37
CA ILE A 141 -3.26 -8.32 -0.06
C ILE A 141 -2.32 -7.73 0.98
N ARG A 142 -2.83 -6.82 1.80
CA ARG A 142 -2.06 -6.12 2.84
C ARG A 142 -1.73 -7.05 3.99
N ALA A 143 -0.62 -6.77 4.68
CA ALA A 143 -0.37 -7.28 6.03
C ALA A 143 -1.34 -6.61 7.03
N SER A 144 -1.72 -7.30 8.09
CA SER A 144 -2.58 -6.72 9.13
C SER A 144 -1.76 -5.73 9.98
N SER A 145 -1.92 -4.43 9.76
CA SER A 145 -1.31 -3.36 10.60
C SER A 145 -2.17 -3.00 11.82
N SER A 146 -3.46 -3.35 11.79
CA SER A 146 -4.42 -3.25 12.90
C SER A 146 -5.29 -4.52 12.96
N THR A 147 -6.17 -4.61 13.97
CA THR A 147 -7.01 -5.80 14.16
C THR A 147 -8.06 -5.96 13.06
N SER A 148 -8.73 -4.87 12.67
CA SER A 148 -9.77 -4.89 11.64
C SER A 148 -9.36 -4.34 10.27
N ALA A 149 -8.20 -3.67 10.17
CA ALA A 149 -7.80 -2.88 9.00
C ALA A 149 -8.78 -1.74 8.61
N LEU A 150 -9.70 -1.36 9.52
CA LEU A 150 -10.63 -0.23 9.28
C LEU A 150 -9.89 1.09 9.03
N ASN A 151 -8.72 1.28 9.64
CA ASN A 151 -7.95 2.52 9.50
C ASN A 151 -7.59 2.82 8.03
N GLU A 152 -7.08 1.84 7.29
CA GLU A 152 -6.66 2.05 5.90
C GLU A 152 -7.89 2.12 4.99
N ALA A 153 -8.88 1.23 5.19
CA ALA A 153 -10.11 1.24 4.40
C ALA A 153 -10.86 2.58 4.50
N VAL A 154 -10.99 3.12 5.71
CA VAL A 154 -11.65 4.42 5.93
C VAL A 154 -10.82 5.57 5.40
N ALA A 155 -9.49 5.55 5.57
CA ALA A 155 -8.62 6.59 5.02
C ALA A 155 -8.72 6.67 3.48
N LEU A 156 -8.72 5.53 2.79
CA LEU A 156 -8.84 5.48 1.33
C LEU A 156 -10.20 6.00 0.82
N ASP A 157 -11.29 5.66 1.52
CA ASP A 157 -12.62 6.20 1.19
C ASP A 157 -12.71 7.71 1.42
N LEU A 158 -12.07 8.22 2.47
CA LEU A 158 -12.00 9.65 2.77
C LEU A 158 -11.16 10.40 1.75
N LEU A 159 -10.03 9.83 1.31
CA LEU A 159 -9.19 10.41 0.26
C LEU A 159 -10.01 10.64 -1.01
N ALA A 160 -10.82 9.65 -1.40
CA ALA A 160 -11.70 9.76 -2.57
C ALA A 160 -12.73 10.90 -2.45
N LYS A 161 -13.14 11.28 -1.22
CA LYS A 161 -14.03 12.44 -1.01
C LYS A 161 -13.35 13.79 -1.19
N THR A 162 -12.02 13.85 -1.18
CA THR A 162 -11.27 15.10 -1.40
C THR A 162 -11.16 15.46 -2.89
N GLY A 163 -11.47 14.53 -3.79
CA GLY A 163 -11.26 14.67 -5.23
C GLY A 163 -9.86 14.27 -5.71
N LEU A 164 -8.99 13.80 -4.80
CA LEU A 164 -7.73 13.16 -5.16
C LEU A 164 -7.96 11.74 -5.70
N ALA A 165 -7.06 11.28 -6.55
CA ALA A 165 -7.01 9.89 -6.99
C ALA A 165 -6.73 8.98 -5.77
N SER A 166 -7.52 7.91 -5.61
CA SER A 166 -7.44 7.02 -4.44
C SER A 166 -7.40 5.55 -4.87
N GLU A 167 -6.84 4.70 -4.01
CA GLU A 167 -6.99 3.25 -4.10
C GLU A 167 -8.39 2.85 -3.64
N LYS A 168 -8.97 1.84 -4.29
CA LYS A 168 -10.11 1.12 -3.70
C LYS A 168 -9.61 0.03 -2.77
N ALA A 169 -10.40 -0.30 -1.76
CA ALA A 169 -10.09 -1.38 -0.83
C ALA A 169 -11.36 -2.09 -0.31
N ALA A 170 -11.22 -3.39 -0.04
CA ALA A 170 -12.28 -4.22 0.51
C ALA A 170 -11.70 -5.28 1.47
N HIS A 171 -12.54 -5.71 2.41
CA HIS A 171 -12.16 -6.79 3.32
C HIS A 171 -12.30 -8.14 2.63
N ILE A 172 -11.37 -9.05 2.93
CA ILE A 172 -11.37 -10.40 2.39
C ILE A 172 -11.23 -11.44 3.52
N SER A 173 -11.84 -12.60 3.29
CA SER A 173 -11.55 -13.86 3.96
C SER A 173 -10.46 -14.58 3.16
N LEU A 174 -9.24 -14.64 3.69
CA LEU A 174 -8.09 -15.24 3.01
C LEU A 174 -7.75 -16.62 3.60
N SER A 175 -7.70 -17.64 2.75
CA SER A 175 -7.06 -18.94 3.04
C SER A 175 -5.90 -19.19 2.09
N VAL A 176 -4.83 -19.80 2.60
CA VAL A 176 -3.67 -20.22 1.80
C VAL A 176 -3.33 -21.67 2.11
N ASN A 177 -3.23 -22.51 1.08
CA ASN A 177 -2.96 -23.96 1.19
C ASN A 177 -3.94 -24.69 2.14
N GLY A 178 -5.21 -24.30 2.13
CA GLY A 178 -6.26 -24.92 2.95
C GLY A 178 -6.20 -24.58 4.44
N SER A 179 -5.50 -23.50 4.81
CA SER A 179 -5.53 -22.98 6.18
C SER A 179 -6.90 -22.44 6.58
N ASP A 180 -7.14 -22.32 7.89
CA ASP A 180 -8.30 -21.60 8.39
C ASP A 180 -8.28 -20.15 7.87
N PRO A 181 -9.40 -19.63 7.35
CA PRO A 181 -9.43 -18.29 6.80
C PRO A 181 -9.15 -17.21 7.84
N VAL A 182 -8.47 -16.14 7.41
CA VAL A 182 -8.21 -14.95 8.23
C VAL A 182 -8.74 -13.70 7.57
N LEU A 183 -9.20 -12.73 8.37
CA LEU A 183 -9.61 -11.42 7.88
C LEU A 183 -8.39 -10.62 7.39
N ARG A 184 -8.46 -10.10 6.17
CA ARG A 184 -7.44 -9.23 5.56
C ARG A 184 -8.08 -8.08 4.82
N LEU A 185 -7.26 -7.12 4.42
CA LEU A 185 -7.64 -6.05 3.49
C LEU A 185 -6.96 -6.30 2.15
N THR A 186 -7.72 -6.20 1.07
CA THR A 186 -7.17 -6.05 -0.27
C THR A 186 -7.26 -4.59 -0.72
N CYS A 187 -6.20 -4.10 -1.37
CA CYS A 187 -6.15 -2.77 -1.96
C CYS A 187 -5.86 -2.89 -3.45
N GLN A 188 -6.33 -1.92 -4.23
CA GLN A 188 -6.05 -1.82 -5.65
C GLN A 188 -4.55 -1.57 -5.89
N ASP A 189 -3.93 -2.29 -6.82
CA ASP A 189 -2.57 -1.95 -7.27
C ASP A 189 -2.64 -0.73 -8.19
N LEU A 190 -1.70 0.22 -8.06
CA LEU A 190 -1.61 1.37 -8.95
C LEU A 190 -0.91 0.96 -10.26
N ASP A 191 -1.63 0.21 -11.10
CA ASP A 191 -1.19 -0.20 -12.42
C ASP A 191 -1.86 0.62 -13.54
N GLU A 192 -1.68 0.21 -14.80
CA GLU A 192 -2.31 0.85 -15.97
C GLU A 192 -3.84 0.97 -15.81
N SER A 193 -4.50 -0.04 -15.23
CA SER A 193 -5.95 -0.03 -15.06
C SER A 193 -6.42 0.98 -14.00
N TRP A 194 -5.59 1.22 -12.98
CA TRP A 194 -5.85 2.27 -11.99
C TRP A 194 -5.62 3.67 -12.60
N VAL A 195 -4.57 3.84 -13.41
CA VAL A 195 -4.32 5.10 -14.13
C VAL A 195 -5.50 5.44 -15.04
N GLU A 196 -5.97 4.48 -15.85
CA GLU A 196 -7.13 4.66 -16.74
C GLU A 196 -8.43 5.03 -15.99
N GLN A 197 -8.57 4.65 -14.72
CA GLN A 197 -9.73 5.01 -13.89
C GLN A 197 -9.65 6.42 -13.29
N ASN A 198 -8.44 6.95 -13.10
CA ASN A 198 -8.20 8.18 -12.34
C ASN A 198 -7.75 9.36 -13.21
N PHE A 199 -7.19 9.11 -14.40
CA PHE A 199 -6.63 10.13 -15.26
C PHE A 199 -7.09 9.98 -16.71
N ASP A 200 -7.68 11.04 -17.26
CA ASP A 200 -8.19 11.08 -18.63
C ASP A 200 -7.12 11.49 -19.67
N VAL A 201 -5.85 11.55 -19.26
CA VAL A 201 -4.72 12.00 -20.10
C VAL A 201 -3.59 10.98 -20.06
N ALA A 202 -2.78 10.95 -21.12
CA ALA A 202 -1.58 10.13 -21.15
C ALA A 202 -0.55 10.64 -20.12
N GLY A 203 0.24 9.71 -19.58
CA GLY A 203 1.22 10.02 -18.57
C GLY A 203 1.98 8.81 -18.07
N LEU A 204 2.83 9.05 -17.06
CA LEU A 204 3.70 8.05 -16.47
C LEU A 204 3.57 8.10 -14.95
N LEU A 205 3.50 6.94 -14.32
CA LEU A 205 3.40 6.80 -12.88
C LEU A 205 4.76 6.34 -12.30
N TYR A 206 5.30 7.12 -11.37
CA TYR A 206 6.56 6.83 -10.68
C TYR A 206 6.31 6.63 -9.19
N LYS A 207 6.71 5.50 -8.65
CA LYS A 207 6.65 5.18 -7.23
C LYS A 207 7.96 5.54 -6.54
N ALA A 208 7.90 6.28 -5.45
CA ALA A 208 9.08 6.53 -4.64
C ALA A 208 9.46 5.26 -3.86
N GLU A 209 10.75 4.91 -3.86
CA GLU A 209 11.23 3.79 -3.06
C GLU A 209 11.41 4.19 -1.60
N SER A 210 11.19 3.22 -0.70
CA SER A 210 11.25 3.47 0.75
C SER A 210 12.63 3.88 1.25
N THR A 211 13.69 3.55 0.51
CA THR A 211 15.06 4.00 0.76
C THR A 211 15.47 5.17 -0.13
N GLY A 212 14.60 5.57 -1.05
CA GLY A 212 14.82 6.69 -1.96
C GLY A 212 14.56 8.05 -1.32
N ASP A 213 14.76 9.07 -2.15
CA ASP A 213 14.57 10.47 -1.83
C ASP A 213 14.31 11.26 -3.12
N TYR A 214 13.98 12.55 -2.96
CA TYR A 214 13.68 13.45 -4.06
C TYR A 214 14.90 14.27 -4.52
N THR A 215 16.13 13.75 -4.38
CA THR A 215 17.35 14.45 -4.83
C THR A 215 17.63 14.26 -6.32
N TYR A 216 18.17 15.31 -6.94
CA TYR A 216 18.67 15.25 -8.32
C TYR A 216 20.07 14.62 -8.38
N ARG A 217 20.26 13.70 -9.33
CA ARG A 217 21.45 12.85 -9.48
C ARG A 217 22.12 12.97 -10.85
N GLY A 218 21.83 14.06 -11.58
CA GLY A 218 22.24 14.22 -12.97
C GLY A 218 21.25 13.60 -13.96
N THR A 219 21.65 13.52 -15.23
CA THR A 219 20.76 13.10 -16.33
C THR A 219 20.80 11.60 -16.66
N ASP A 220 21.61 10.82 -15.95
CA ASP A 220 21.69 9.37 -16.14
C ASP A 220 20.50 8.68 -15.47
N GLU A 221 19.59 8.12 -16.27
CA GLU A 221 18.41 7.39 -15.78
C GLU A 221 18.76 6.23 -14.85
N SER A 222 19.93 5.60 -15.01
CA SER A 222 20.32 4.48 -14.17
C SER A 222 20.54 4.87 -12.70
N ALA A 223 20.87 6.15 -12.44
CA ALA A 223 21.06 6.68 -11.09
C ALA A 223 19.75 6.75 -10.28
N TYR A 224 18.59 6.58 -10.93
CA TYR A 224 17.28 6.73 -10.30
C TYR A 224 16.56 5.39 -10.03
N LYS A 225 17.08 4.27 -10.55
CA LYS A 225 16.38 2.96 -10.49
C LYS A 225 16.26 2.36 -9.09
N ASP A 226 17.11 2.78 -8.16
CA ASP A 226 17.05 2.34 -6.75
C ASP A 226 16.27 3.33 -5.86
N VAL A 227 15.75 4.43 -6.44
CA VAL A 227 15.05 5.50 -5.70
C VAL A 227 13.63 5.76 -6.21
N PHE A 228 13.36 5.46 -7.48
CA PHE A 228 12.02 5.47 -8.05
C PHE A 228 11.83 4.27 -8.99
N ASP A 229 10.68 3.62 -8.86
CA ASP A 229 10.19 2.61 -9.79
C ASP A 229 9.17 3.25 -10.75
N GLN A 230 9.31 3.05 -12.06
CA GLN A 230 8.27 3.43 -13.02
C GLN A 230 7.27 2.27 -13.15
N GLU A 231 6.01 2.53 -12.84
CA GLU A 231 4.97 1.50 -12.72
C GLU A 231 4.10 1.37 -13.98
N THR A 232 4.00 2.43 -14.78
CA THR A 232 3.19 2.46 -16.00
C THR A 232 3.91 3.08 -17.19
N GLY A 233 3.43 2.76 -18.39
CA GLY A 233 3.91 3.28 -19.66
C GLY A 233 5.26 2.71 -20.10
N LYS A 234 5.78 3.28 -21.19
CA LYS A 234 7.11 2.92 -21.70
C LYS A 234 8.18 3.55 -20.81
N ALA A 235 9.22 2.78 -20.51
CA ALA A 235 10.37 3.24 -19.71
C ALA A 235 10.89 4.59 -20.24
N ASN A 236 10.79 5.60 -19.39
CA ASN A 236 11.22 6.97 -19.64
C ASN A 236 11.27 7.71 -18.30
N LEU A 237 12.48 7.89 -17.75
CA LEU A 237 12.67 8.64 -16.51
C LEU A 237 12.95 10.12 -16.77
N THR A 238 13.06 10.56 -18.02
CA THR A 238 13.37 11.95 -18.36
C THR A 238 12.43 12.97 -17.67
N PRO A 239 11.09 12.80 -17.66
CA PRO A 239 10.21 13.75 -16.98
C PRO A 239 10.43 13.82 -15.46
N LEU A 240 10.68 12.66 -14.83
CA LEU A 240 11.04 12.60 -13.42
C LEU A 240 12.36 13.33 -13.16
N ILE A 241 13.38 13.10 -13.98
CA ILE A 241 14.70 13.71 -13.85
C ILE A 241 14.62 15.23 -14.00
N GLU A 242 13.90 15.73 -15.02
CA GLU A 242 13.69 17.16 -15.23
C GLU A 242 12.95 17.81 -14.05
N PHE A 243 11.95 17.10 -13.51
CA PHE A 243 11.23 17.55 -12.32
C PHE A 243 12.14 17.61 -11.08
N LEU A 244 12.92 16.55 -10.82
CA LEU A 244 13.87 16.50 -9.72
C LEU A 244 14.94 17.58 -9.86
N GLN A 245 15.44 17.82 -11.08
CA GLN A 245 16.35 18.93 -11.34
C GLN A 245 15.70 20.28 -10.99
N PHE A 246 14.47 20.51 -11.44
CA PHE A 246 13.75 21.74 -11.16
C PHE A 246 13.60 21.97 -9.65
N ILE A 247 13.13 21.00 -8.87
CA ILE A 247 12.92 21.22 -7.43
C ILE A 247 14.24 21.37 -6.65
N ASN A 248 15.34 20.76 -7.11
CA ASN A 248 16.63 20.82 -6.40
C ASN A 248 17.54 21.98 -6.83
N GLU A 249 17.57 22.34 -8.12
CA GLU A 249 18.60 23.23 -8.69
C GLU A 249 18.06 24.58 -9.19
N SER A 250 16.75 24.75 -9.35
CA SER A 250 16.20 26.04 -9.77
C SER A 250 16.46 27.12 -8.71
N SER A 251 16.69 28.37 -9.16
CA SER A 251 16.74 29.50 -8.24
C SER A 251 15.40 29.66 -7.51
N ASP A 252 15.37 30.32 -6.36
CA ASP A 252 14.10 30.53 -5.63
C ASP A 252 13.08 31.30 -6.48
N ALA A 253 13.52 32.27 -7.28
CA ALA A 253 12.67 33.00 -8.20
C ALA A 253 12.10 32.10 -9.31
N ASP A 254 12.91 31.20 -9.86
CA ASP A 254 12.47 30.24 -10.88
C ASP A 254 11.54 29.18 -10.28
N PHE A 255 11.79 28.74 -9.05
CA PHE A 255 10.90 27.82 -8.34
C PHE A 255 9.53 28.46 -8.12
N GLN A 256 9.49 29.67 -7.54
CA GLN A 256 8.23 30.35 -7.24
C GLN A 256 7.39 30.63 -8.50
N SER A 257 8.04 31.01 -9.59
CA SER A 257 7.36 31.30 -10.86
C SER A 257 7.05 30.05 -11.70
N GLY A 258 7.82 28.97 -11.53
CA GLY A 258 7.75 27.76 -12.32
C GLY A 258 6.95 26.61 -11.70
N LEU A 259 6.73 26.61 -10.38
CA LEU A 259 6.16 25.45 -9.67
C LEU A 259 4.80 25.05 -10.23
N ALA A 260 3.89 26.02 -10.42
CA ALA A 260 2.56 25.76 -10.96
C ALA A 260 2.56 25.26 -12.43
N GLN A 261 3.69 25.37 -13.15
CA GLN A 261 3.84 24.82 -14.51
C GLN A 261 4.39 23.39 -14.51
N ARG A 262 4.77 22.86 -13.33
CA ARG A 262 5.44 21.57 -13.17
C ARG A 262 4.76 20.68 -12.13
N VAL A 263 3.93 21.24 -11.27
CA VAL A 263 3.17 20.54 -10.24
C VAL A 263 1.74 21.04 -10.23
N ASP A 264 0.78 20.14 -10.09
CA ASP A 264 -0.58 20.49 -9.69
C ASP A 264 -0.58 20.90 -8.20
N VAL A 265 -0.34 22.20 -7.97
CA VAL A 265 -0.14 22.74 -6.62
C VAL A 265 -1.39 22.59 -5.75
N ASP A 266 -2.58 22.72 -6.34
CA ASP A 266 -3.84 22.58 -5.59
C ASP A 266 -3.99 21.14 -5.08
N LYS A 267 -3.77 20.13 -5.94
CA LYS A 267 -3.78 18.73 -5.51
C LYS A 267 -2.70 18.41 -4.50
N MET A 268 -1.50 18.98 -4.64
CA MET A 268 -0.42 18.80 -3.67
C MET A 268 -0.80 19.37 -2.29
N VAL A 269 -1.43 20.55 -2.25
CA VAL A 269 -1.92 21.15 -1.00
C VAL A 269 -3.02 20.29 -0.37
N THR A 270 -4.00 19.84 -1.16
CA THR A 270 -5.04 18.92 -0.68
C THR A 270 -4.45 17.61 -0.17
N TYR A 271 -3.43 17.07 -0.84
CA TYR A 271 -2.74 15.84 -0.41
C TYR A 271 -2.06 16.04 0.94
N LEU A 272 -1.18 17.04 1.09
CA LEU A 272 -0.47 17.29 2.35
C LEU A 272 -1.45 17.59 3.50
N ALA A 273 -2.51 18.35 3.22
CA ALA A 273 -3.56 18.63 4.20
C ALA A 273 -4.34 17.38 4.58
N PHE A 274 -4.58 16.46 3.63
CA PHE A 274 -5.29 15.22 3.88
C PHE A 274 -4.47 14.27 4.76
N GLU A 275 -3.18 14.08 4.50
CA GLU A 275 -2.28 13.27 5.33
C GLU A 275 -2.27 13.77 6.80
N ASP A 276 -2.26 15.09 6.99
CA ASP A 276 -2.45 15.76 8.28
C ASP A 276 -3.82 15.47 8.92
N VAL A 277 -4.91 15.51 8.13
CA VAL A 277 -6.29 15.28 8.61
C VAL A 277 -6.45 13.88 9.20
N ILE A 278 -5.88 12.88 8.54
CA ILE A 278 -5.97 11.47 8.99
C ILE A 278 -4.82 11.08 9.93
N ASP A 279 -3.89 11.98 10.26
CA ASP A 279 -2.71 11.69 11.08
C ASP A 279 -1.92 10.48 10.53
N ASN A 280 -1.60 10.50 9.23
CA ASN A 280 -0.80 9.46 8.59
C ASN A 280 0.69 9.64 8.92
N PHE A 281 1.26 8.67 9.62
CA PHE A 281 2.65 8.74 10.05
C PHE A 281 3.67 8.54 8.92
N ASP A 282 3.28 7.86 7.83
CA ASP A 282 4.22 7.30 6.86
C ASP A 282 4.06 7.87 5.44
N ASP A 283 3.66 9.14 5.33
CA ASP A 283 3.42 9.83 4.06
C ASP A 283 4.70 10.14 3.24
N ILE A 284 4.62 11.08 2.29
CA ILE A 284 5.75 11.55 1.44
C ILE A 284 6.96 12.08 2.25
N THR A 285 6.71 12.61 3.46
CA THR A 285 7.76 13.06 4.38
C THR A 285 7.98 12.07 5.53
N GLY A 286 7.13 11.05 5.64
CA GLY A 286 7.26 9.97 6.61
C GLY A 286 8.46 9.06 6.34
N PRO A 287 8.79 8.17 7.30
CA PRO A 287 9.94 7.26 7.20
C PRO A 287 9.90 6.34 5.96
N GLY A 288 8.72 5.96 5.51
CA GLY A 288 8.47 5.09 4.37
C GLY A 288 8.54 5.79 3.02
N ASN A 289 8.49 7.13 2.99
CA ASN A 289 8.46 7.93 1.74
C ASN A 289 7.29 7.48 0.83
N ASN A 290 6.12 7.15 1.39
CA ASN A 290 5.03 6.52 0.65
C ASN A 290 4.32 7.55 -0.23
N SER A 291 4.78 7.65 -1.47
CA SER A 291 4.20 8.55 -2.46
C SER A 291 4.47 8.04 -3.87
N PHE A 292 3.57 8.43 -4.76
CA PHE A 292 3.76 8.32 -6.20
C PHE A 292 3.74 9.71 -6.82
N LEU A 293 4.33 9.81 -8.01
CA LEU A 293 4.23 10.96 -8.90
C LEU A 293 3.57 10.52 -10.20
N TRP A 294 2.40 11.08 -10.48
CA TRP A 294 1.77 10.99 -11.78
C TRP A 294 2.24 12.17 -12.64
N TRP A 295 2.93 11.88 -13.74
CA TRP A 295 3.28 12.88 -14.74
C TRP A 295 2.25 12.89 -15.87
N ALA A 296 1.51 13.99 -16.02
CA ALA A 296 0.61 14.19 -17.15
C ALA A 296 1.38 14.73 -18.36
N GLU A 297 1.46 13.95 -19.44
CA GLU A 297 2.27 14.27 -20.63
C GLU A 297 1.84 15.59 -21.29
N GLN A 298 0.53 15.79 -21.46
CA GLN A 298 0.00 16.96 -22.16
C GLN A 298 0.28 18.27 -21.40
N ALA A 299 0.19 18.23 -20.07
CA ALA A 299 0.38 19.41 -19.22
C ALA A 299 1.85 19.60 -18.81
N ASN A 300 2.67 18.55 -18.94
CA ASN A 300 4.00 18.45 -18.38
C ASN A 300 4.03 18.79 -16.87
N GLN A 301 3.07 18.23 -16.13
CA GLN A 301 2.87 18.48 -14.70
C GLN A 301 2.87 17.18 -13.91
N MET A 302 3.50 17.21 -12.74
CA MET A 302 3.45 16.18 -11.72
C MET A 302 2.23 16.38 -10.81
N THR A 303 1.60 15.29 -10.40
CA THR A 303 0.61 15.23 -9.32
C THR A 303 1.13 14.24 -8.30
N VAL A 304 1.18 14.63 -7.02
CA VAL A 304 1.47 13.70 -5.93
C VAL A 304 0.25 12.80 -5.75
N VAL A 305 0.49 11.49 -5.73
CA VAL A 305 -0.53 10.46 -5.53
C VAL A 305 -0.21 9.74 -4.23
N ALA A 306 -1.21 9.65 -3.35
CA ALA A 306 -1.08 9.03 -2.05
C ALA A 306 -0.92 7.50 -2.16
N TRP A 307 -0.23 6.91 -1.17
CA TRP A 307 -0.01 5.47 -1.10
C TRP A 307 0.14 5.01 0.35
N ASP A 308 -0.37 3.81 0.64
CA ASP A 308 -0.15 3.08 1.91
C ASP A 308 -0.62 3.82 3.17
N HIS A 309 -1.95 4.03 3.27
CA HIS A 309 -2.59 4.63 4.46
C HIS A 309 -2.73 3.65 5.65
N ASN A 310 -1.93 2.60 5.68
CA ASN A 310 -1.92 1.60 6.75
C ASN A 310 -1.52 2.19 8.13
N CYS A 311 -0.91 3.38 8.13
CA CYS A 311 -0.49 4.15 9.31
C CYS A 311 -1.40 5.37 9.59
N ALA A 312 -2.60 5.41 9.01
CA ALA A 312 -3.60 6.42 9.33
C ALA A 312 -4.14 6.28 10.77
N PHE A 313 -4.69 7.38 11.29
CA PHE A 313 -5.30 7.52 12.60
C PHE A 313 -4.32 7.21 13.75
N GLY A 314 -3.09 7.71 13.60
CA GLY A 314 -2.01 7.64 14.60
C GLY A 314 -1.38 6.26 14.79
N LEU A 315 -1.64 5.33 13.86
CA LEU A 315 -0.92 4.06 13.80
C LEU A 315 0.53 4.29 13.33
N LYS A 316 1.43 3.43 13.79
CA LYS A 316 2.86 3.49 13.43
C LYS A 316 3.39 2.10 13.10
N PRO A 317 4.34 1.97 12.16
CA PRO A 317 5.01 0.71 11.89
C PRO A 317 5.62 0.11 13.16
N GLY A 318 5.33 -1.16 13.45
CA GLY A 318 5.87 -1.86 14.63
C GLY A 318 5.22 -1.53 15.97
N ALA A 319 4.24 -0.62 16.03
CA ALA A 319 3.48 -0.32 17.25
C ALA A 319 2.27 -1.26 17.49
N GLY A 320 2.06 -2.26 16.61
CA GLY A 320 0.95 -3.22 16.71
C GLY A 320 1.24 -4.40 17.64
N GLN A 321 0.37 -4.60 18.63
CA GLN A 321 0.36 -5.57 19.75
C GLN A 321 1.16 -5.20 21.01
N GLN A 322 0.89 -4.04 21.61
CA GLN A 322 0.85 -3.97 23.07
C GLN A 322 -0.43 -3.25 23.48
N GLY A 323 -1.38 -4.03 24.01
CA GLY A 323 -2.66 -3.52 24.46
C GLY A 323 -2.49 -2.37 25.46
N GLN A 324 -3.27 -1.31 25.25
CA GLN A 324 -3.66 -0.41 26.32
C GLN A 324 -5.18 -0.38 26.40
N GLY A 325 -5.73 -1.53 26.80
CA GLY A 325 -6.92 -1.51 27.64
C GLY A 325 -6.53 -0.88 28.97
N GLY A 326 -6.71 0.43 29.10
CA GLY A 326 -6.58 1.19 30.34
C GLY A 326 -7.73 0.89 31.30
N GLY A 327 -7.90 -0.37 31.68
CA GLY A 327 -8.77 -0.80 32.76
C GLY A 327 -8.01 -0.72 34.07
N GLN A 328 -8.19 0.39 34.78
CA GLN A 328 -7.68 0.60 36.14
C GLN A 328 -8.29 -0.43 37.09
N PRO A 329 -7.51 -1.29 37.77
CA PRO A 329 -8.06 -2.14 38.83
C PRO A 329 -8.32 -1.31 40.09
N PRO A 330 -9.38 -1.60 40.86
CA PRO A 330 -9.71 -0.85 42.06
C PRO A 330 -8.67 -1.05 43.15
N GLY A 331 -8.40 0.03 43.89
CA GLY A 331 -7.36 0.09 44.90
C GLY A 331 -7.47 -0.98 45.99
N GLY A 332 -6.31 -1.53 46.35
CA GLY A 332 -6.08 -2.27 47.58
C GLY A 332 -4.80 -1.76 48.20
N GLY A 333 -4.91 -1.03 49.31
CA GLY A 333 -3.78 -0.47 50.04
C GLY A 333 -2.92 -1.54 50.71
N GLY A 334 -1.62 -1.27 50.81
CA GLY A 334 -0.68 -2.08 51.58
C GLY A 334 0.70 -1.44 51.59
N GLN A 335 1.05 -0.85 52.73
CA GLN A 335 2.33 -0.19 53.02
C GLN A 335 3.49 -1.20 53.06
N GLY A 336 4.69 -0.78 52.65
CA GLY A 336 5.93 -1.50 52.95
C GLY A 336 7.18 -0.84 52.34
N GLN A 337 8.02 -0.24 53.20
CA GLN A 337 9.34 0.36 52.88
C GLN A 337 10.34 -0.61 52.22
N PRO A 338 11.41 -0.10 51.57
CA PRO A 338 12.48 -0.92 51.04
C PRO A 338 13.61 -1.13 52.08
N PRO A 339 14.44 -2.17 51.90
CA PRO A 339 15.86 -2.03 52.18
C PRO A 339 16.73 -2.52 51.01
N GLY A 340 17.92 -1.92 50.93
CA GLY A 340 18.85 -2.05 49.81
C GLY A 340 19.92 -3.13 49.98
N GLY A 341 20.77 -3.17 48.96
CA GLY A 341 22.18 -3.58 49.01
C GLY A 341 22.47 -5.08 48.89
N GLY A 342 23.31 -5.46 47.92
CA GLY A 342 24.08 -6.70 48.02
C GLY A 342 24.50 -7.38 46.72
N GLN A 343 25.71 -7.03 46.27
CA GLN A 343 26.78 -7.92 45.76
C GLN A 343 26.61 -8.82 44.52
N GLN A 344 27.55 -8.59 43.60
CA GLN A 344 28.06 -9.45 42.53
C GLN A 344 29.06 -10.49 43.06
N PRO A 345 29.30 -11.61 42.35
CA PRO A 345 30.60 -12.31 42.40
C PRO A 345 31.31 -12.41 41.04
N GLY A 346 32.62 -12.66 41.13
CA GLY A 346 33.68 -12.58 40.09
C GLY A 346 33.59 -13.61 38.96
N GLY A 347 34.55 -13.74 38.05
CA GLY A 347 35.95 -13.35 37.99
C GLY A 347 36.64 -14.38 37.06
N GLY A 348 37.57 -13.95 36.21
CA GLY A 348 38.33 -14.87 35.33
C GLY A 348 39.25 -14.14 34.36
N GLN A 349 40.56 -14.28 34.56
CA GLN A 349 41.66 -13.68 33.80
C GLN A 349 42.26 -14.71 32.81
N PRO A 350 42.98 -14.28 31.76
CA PRO A 350 44.35 -14.76 31.55
C PRO A 350 45.35 -13.66 31.10
N PRO A 351 46.68 -13.94 31.03
CA PRO A 351 47.76 -12.96 31.24
C PRO A 351 48.63 -12.60 30.02
N GLY A 352 49.38 -11.49 30.13
CA GLY A 352 50.86 -11.50 29.96
C GLY A 352 51.51 -10.94 28.67
N ASP A 353 52.04 -9.71 28.81
CA ASP A 353 53.35 -9.16 28.36
C ASP A 353 53.81 -9.09 26.88
N GLY A 354 54.23 -7.87 26.49
CA GLY A 354 55.57 -7.65 25.89
C GLY A 354 55.69 -6.78 24.63
N GLY A 355 56.24 -5.56 24.77
CA GLY A 355 57.13 -4.94 23.75
C GLY A 355 56.64 -3.70 22.99
N ALA A 356 57.37 -2.59 23.15
CA ALA A 356 57.42 -1.43 22.23
C ALA A 356 58.90 -1.24 21.81
N PRO A 357 59.28 -0.57 20.69
CA PRO A 357 58.96 0.85 20.45
C PRO A 357 58.80 1.36 18.98
N SER A 358 58.16 2.55 18.89
CA SER A 358 58.39 3.73 18.02
C SER A 358 58.47 3.65 16.47
N ASN A 359 57.47 4.24 15.79
CA ASN A 359 57.57 5.51 15.00
C ASN A 359 56.37 5.68 14.05
N GLY A 360 55.79 6.89 14.00
CA GLY A 360 55.03 7.37 12.83
C GLY A 360 53.61 7.90 13.09
N GLN A 361 53.54 9.17 13.50
CA GLN A 361 52.43 10.15 13.45
C GLN A 361 50.99 9.76 13.01
N ALA A 362 50.05 10.16 13.88
CA ALA A 362 48.60 10.28 13.68
C ALA A 362 48.21 11.42 12.69
N PRO A 363 46.92 11.59 12.31
CA PRO A 363 45.94 12.24 13.22
C PRO A 363 44.50 11.66 13.14
N THR A 364 43.87 11.38 14.30
CA THR A 364 42.73 12.11 14.94
C THR A 364 41.39 12.02 14.19
N GLY A 365 40.24 11.65 14.77
CA GLY A 365 39.87 11.33 16.14
C GLY A 365 38.36 11.11 16.22
N GLN A 366 37.94 10.01 16.86
CA GLN A 366 36.77 9.98 17.77
C GLN A 366 37.16 10.72 19.07
N PRO A 367 36.28 11.11 20.03
CA PRO A 367 34.94 10.56 20.41
C PRO A 367 33.99 11.74 20.84
N PRO A 368 33.04 11.67 21.82
CA PRO A 368 32.49 10.55 22.63
C PRO A 368 30.96 10.52 22.81
N GLY A 369 30.47 9.42 23.39
CA GLY A 369 29.11 9.29 23.89
C GLY A 369 28.90 9.84 25.31
N GLY A 370 27.61 9.97 25.65
CA GLY A 370 27.07 9.78 26.99
C GLY A 370 27.05 10.97 27.95
N ALA A 371 25.94 11.72 27.96
CA ALA A 371 25.46 12.40 29.17
C ALA A 371 23.93 12.52 29.11
N GLY A 372 23.25 12.00 30.15
CA GLY A 372 21.81 12.12 30.31
C GLY A 372 21.38 13.57 30.50
N GLY A 373 20.34 13.95 29.77
CA GLY A 373 19.57 15.17 29.97
C GLY A 373 18.08 14.80 30.02
N GLN A 374 17.39 15.30 31.04
CA GLN A 374 15.95 15.16 31.21
C GLN A 374 15.21 15.51 29.91
N GLN A 375 14.41 14.58 29.43
CA GLN A 375 13.57 14.72 28.25
C GLN A 375 12.38 15.63 28.58
N PRO A 376 12.25 16.81 27.95
CA PRO A 376 10.97 17.51 27.90
C PRO A 376 10.09 16.76 26.90
N GLY A 377 8.83 16.50 27.27
CA GLY A 377 7.87 15.79 26.42
C GLY A 377 7.64 16.51 25.09
N GLY A 378 7.87 15.78 23.99
CA GLY A 378 7.57 16.16 22.62
C GLY A 378 7.99 15.01 21.70
N GLY A 379 7.03 14.22 21.22
CA GLY A 379 7.29 13.11 20.31
C GLY A 379 7.65 13.63 18.91
N GLY A 380 8.93 13.71 18.60
CA GLY A 380 9.40 14.06 17.25
C GLY A 380 9.15 12.90 16.29
N SER A 381 8.35 13.14 15.24
CA SER A 381 8.29 12.27 14.07
C SER A 381 9.63 12.34 13.34
N GLN A 382 10.19 11.20 12.91
CA GLN A 382 11.39 11.17 12.08
C GLN A 382 11.00 11.48 10.64
N THR A 383 10.83 12.76 10.30
CA THR A 383 10.52 13.19 8.94
C THR A 383 11.76 13.11 8.06
N LYS A 384 11.61 12.60 6.83
CA LYS A 384 12.62 12.65 5.78
C LYS A 384 12.60 14.02 5.10
N ALA A 385 13.77 14.47 4.67
CA ALA A 385 13.89 15.67 3.84
C ALA A 385 13.22 15.42 2.48
N ASN A 386 12.45 16.41 2.01
CA ASN A 386 11.77 16.34 0.73
C ASN A 386 11.85 17.71 0.05
N ALA A 387 12.68 17.83 -0.99
CA ALA A 387 12.97 19.10 -1.64
C ALA A 387 11.73 19.82 -2.18
N LEU A 388 10.69 19.09 -2.62
CA LEU A 388 9.44 19.69 -3.08
C LEU A 388 8.69 20.34 -1.90
N VAL A 389 8.47 19.58 -0.83
CA VAL A 389 7.73 20.05 0.36
C VAL A 389 8.49 21.15 1.09
N ASP A 390 9.80 20.98 1.30
CA ASP A 390 10.66 21.93 1.99
C ASP A 390 10.68 23.30 1.29
N ARG A 391 10.82 23.31 -0.05
CA ARG A 391 10.82 24.55 -0.83
C ARG A 391 9.42 25.15 -0.96
N PHE A 392 8.38 24.32 -1.08
CA PHE A 392 7.01 24.80 -1.08
C PHE A 392 6.67 25.53 0.23
N ASN A 393 7.02 24.93 1.37
CA ASN A 393 6.79 25.54 2.69
C ASN A 393 7.57 26.84 2.85
N SER A 394 8.86 26.85 2.49
CA SER A 394 9.73 28.03 2.70
C SER A 394 9.51 29.17 1.70
N LEU A 395 9.14 28.89 0.45
CA LEU A 395 9.10 29.89 -0.62
C LEU A 395 7.68 30.25 -1.08
N MET A 396 6.68 29.42 -0.79
CA MET A 396 5.32 29.54 -1.33
C MET A 396 4.24 29.69 -0.25
N ASP A 397 4.64 29.98 1.00
CA ASP A 397 3.72 30.03 2.14
C ASP A 397 2.95 28.71 2.31
N GLY A 398 3.67 27.59 2.08
CA GLY A 398 3.07 26.26 1.97
C GLY A 398 2.37 25.80 3.24
N GLU A 399 2.98 26.01 4.40
CA GLU A 399 2.38 25.63 5.70
C GLU A 399 1.04 26.32 5.95
N THR A 400 0.93 27.61 5.61
CA THR A 400 -0.32 28.37 5.73
C THR A 400 -1.39 27.80 4.79
N LYS A 401 -1.03 27.48 3.54
CA LYS A 401 -1.94 26.88 2.56
C LYS A 401 -2.44 25.52 3.01
N VAL A 402 -1.53 24.66 3.46
CA VAL A 402 -1.84 23.31 3.97
C VAL A 402 -2.70 23.42 5.22
N SER A 403 -2.39 24.31 6.16
CA SER A 403 -3.21 24.53 7.36
C SER A 403 -4.63 24.97 7.02
N ALA A 404 -4.80 25.92 6.10
CA ALA A 404 -6.11 26.39 5.68
C ALA A 404 -6.93 25.29 4.99
N GLU A 405 -6.27 24.49 4.15
CA GLU A 405 -6.91 23.38 3.46
C GLU A 405 -7.28 22.24 4.42
N ARG A 406 -6.42 21.94 5.40
CA ARG A 406 -6.70 20.97 6.46
C ARG A 406 -7.96 21.35 7.23
N ASP A 407 -8.10 22.64 7.59
CA ASP A 407 -9.29 23.12 8.29
C ASP A 407 -10.55 22.98 7.41
N ARG A 408 -10.46 23.25 6.10
CA ARG A 408 -11.55 22.99 5.14
C ARG A 408 -11.92 21.50 5.10
N LEU A 409 -10.93 20.63 4.95
CA LEU A 409 -11.14 19.18 4.88
C LEU A 409 -11.74 18.62 6.19
N LYS A 410 -11.33 19.10 7.37
CA LYS A 410 -11.98 18.73 8.64
C LYS A 410 -13.45 19.14 8.68
N GLN A 411 -13.81 20.30 8.13
CA GLN A 411 -15.21 20.69 8.03
C GLN A 411 -15.99 19.74 7.09
N GLU A 412 -15.43 19.47 5.92
CA GLU A 412 -16.07 18.65 4.89
C GLU A 412 -16.16 17.17 5.21
N LEU A 413 -15.15 16.60 5.88
CA LEU A 413 -15.08 15.18 6.18
C LEU A 413 -15.60 14.86 7.58
N TYR A 414 -15.17 15.63 8.59
CA TYR A 414 -15.47 15.30 9.99
C TYR A 414 -16.73 16.01 10.47
N THR A 415 -16.80 17.34 10.35
CA THR A 415 -17.93 18.12 10.89
C THR A 415 -19.24 17.84 10.13
N SER A 416 -19.16 17.55 8.83
CA SER A 416 -20.32 17.16 8.01
C SER A 416 -20.92 15.79 8.39
N GLY A 417 -20.17 14.94 9.10
CA GLY A 417 -20.55 13.55 9.40
C GLY A 417 -20.21 12.53 8.30
N VAL A 418 -19.55 12.94 7.20
CA VAL A 418 -19.14 12.04 6.11
C VAL A 418 -18.23 10.93 6.62
N ALA A 419 -17.23 11.26 7.43
CA ALA A 419 -16.28 10.29 7.97
C ALA A 419 -16.91 9.29 8.93
N GLN A 420 -17.83 9.75 9.78
CA GLN A 420 -18.58 8.85 10.65
C GLN A 420 -19.45 7.88 9.82
N THR A 421 -20.09 8.38 8.76
CA THR A 421 -20.93 7.56 7.86
C THR A 421 -20.10 6.47 7.17
N ILE A 422 -18.92 6.82 6.66
CA ILE A 422 -17.99 5.87 6.03
C ILE A 422 -17.52 4.83 7.04
N LEU A 423 -17.06 5.27 8.21
CA LEU A 423 -16.60 4.38 9.28
C LEU A 423 -17.71 3.41 9.72
N ASP A 424 -18.94 3.90 9.88
CA ASP A 424 -20.09 3.07 10.25
C ASP A 424 -20.40 2.02 9.17
N ALA A 425 -20.36 2.40 7.89
CA ALA A 425 -20.58 1.49 6.77
C ALA A 425 -19.52 0.38 6.72
N ARG A 426 -18.23 0.74 6.81
CA ARG A 426 -17.12 -0.23 6.83
C ARG A 426 -17.18 -1.16 8.04
N ALA A 427 -17.44 -0.63 9.23
CA ALA A 427 -17.61 -1.44 10.43
C ALA A 427 -18.81 -2.41 10.30
N LYS A 428 -19.90 -1.96 9.65
CA LYS A 428 -21.08 -2.79 9.43
C LYS A 428 -20.81 -4.02 8.57
N VAL A 429 -19.98 -3.90 7.53
CA VAL A 429 -19.56 -5.06 6.71
C VAL A 429 -18.90 -6.11 7.59
N LEU A 430 -17.99 -5.70 8.49
CA LEU A 430 -17.33 -6.61 9.41
C LEU A 430 -18.29 -7.25 10.41
N THR A 431 -19.20 -6.48 11.00
CA THR A 431 -20.15 -7.02 11.99
C THR A 431 -21.18 -7.97 11.37
N ASP A 432 -21.61 -7.69 10.14
CA ASP A 432 -22.66 -8.46 9.47
C ASP A 432 -22.11 -9.70 8.75
N GLN A 433 -20.91 -9.59 8.15
CA GLN A 433 -20.40 -10.57 7.19
C GLN A 433 -19.14 -11.28 7.68
N ALA A 434 -18.35 -10.69 8.60
CA ALA A 434 -17.05 -11.23 9.03
C ALA A 434 -17.05 -11.77 10.47
N GLY A 435 -18.21 -12.03 11.08
CA GLY A 435 -18.32 -12.42 12.50
C GLY A 435 -17.60 -13.73 12.87
N SER A 436 -17.26 -14.59 11.91
CA SER A 436 -16.42 -15.77 12.16
C SER A 436 -14.92 -15.51 12.07
N LEU A 437 -14.51 -14.33 11.58
CA LEU A 437 -13.12 -13.96 11.34
C LEU A 437 -12.61 -12.88 12.32
N ILE A 438 -13.53 -12.10 12.90
CA ILE A 438 -13.22 -11.05 13.86
C ILE A 438 -14.32 -10.91 14.92
N GLU A 439 -13.92 -10.72 16.17
CA GLU A 439 -14.84 -10.46 17.28
C GLU A 439 -15.48 -9.08 17.15
N GLN A 440 -16.78 -8.97 17.39
CA GLN A 440 -17.51 -7.71 17.30
C GLN A 440 -16.95 -6.63 18.25
N SER A 441 -16.45 -7.03 19.42
CA SER A 441 -15.82 -6.10 20.36
C SER A 441 -14.51 -5.50 19.82
N ALA A 442 -13.78 -6.23 18.97
CA ALA A 442 -12.57 -5.71 18.33
C ALA A 442 -12.93 -4.69 17.24
N VAL A 443 -13.96 -4.96 16.44
CA VAL A 443 -14.48 -4.00 15.45
C VAL A 443 -14.91 -2.70 16.13
N GLU A 444 -15.65 -2.79 17.24
CA GLU A 444 -16.11 -1.62 17.97
C GLU A 444 -14.96 -0.84 18.63
N ALA A 445 -13.92 -1.53 19.13
CA ALA A 445 -12.75 -0.87 19.70
C ALA A 445 -11.94 -0.09 18.64
N ASP A 446 -11.71 -0.68 17.47
CA ASP A 446 -11.04 -0.02 16.34
C ASP A 446 -11.87 1.17 15.85
N LYS A 447 -13.19 0.98 15.73
CA LYS A 447 -14.14 2.04 15.37
C LYS A 447 -14.07 3.23 16.33
N GLN A 448 -14.10 3.00 17.65
CA GLN A 448 -14.00 4.07 18.64
C GLN A 448 -12.65 4.80 18.56
N THR A 449 -11.57 4.05 18.32
CA THR A 449 -10.22 4.62 18.16
C THR A 449 -10.17 5.57 16.96
N ILE A 450 -10.72 5.17 15.81
CA ILE A 450 -10.77 6.00 14.60
C ILE A 450 -11.70 7.20 14.81
N ALA A 451 -12.91 6.99 15.34
CA ALA A 451 -13.90 8.04 15.55
C ALA A 451 -13.40 9.18 16.46
N ALA A 452 -12.48 8.88 17.39
CA ALA A 452 -11.86 9.90 18.23
C ALA A 452 -11.10 10.97 17.41
N TYR A 453 -10.58 10.64 16.22
CA TYR A 453 -9.91 11.61 15.34
C TYR A 453 -10.88 12.58 14.68
N PHE A 454 -12.14 12.20 14.48
CA PHE A 454 -13.14 13.05 13.83
C PHE A 454 -13.60 14.22 14.72
N THR A 455 -13.13 14.26 15.96
CA THR A 455 -13.46 15.30 16.95
C THR A 455 -12.26 16.18 17.32
N LYS A 456 -11.06 15.87 16.80
CA LYS A 456 -9.83 16.65 16.97
C LYS A 456 -9.70 17.66 15.85
#